data_AF-A0A939DTU3-F1
#
_entry.id   AF-A0A939DTU3-F1
#
_cell.length_a   1.000
_cell.length_b   1.000
_cell.length_c   1.000
_cell.angle_alpha   90.00
_cell.angle_beta   90.00
_cell.angle_gamma   90.00
#
_symmetry.space_group_name_H-M   'P 1'
#
loop_
_entity.id
_entity.type
_entity.pdbx_description
1 polymer ?
#
loop_
_entity_poly.entity_id
_entity_poly.type
_entity_poly.pdbx_seq_one_letter_code
_entity_poly.pdbx_strand_id
1 'polypeptide(L)'
;MSAPRDWEFRFRCAELSFVQIVPDWIRLRRRAADACNVFFGLQYARPTYAEARLLLVAIVAEALSVGLGGTDGVSYRMRLRGLAAIPDQQAIADVVPDIEAWARDLHRARNTLAHTGNDDAERDIFELECATSSVISLVLMAELGMPADVQRRAASTVLKTPWS
;
A
#
# COMPACT_ATOMS: atom_id res chain seq x y z
N MET A 1 -16.78 19.78 18.15
CA MET A 1 -16.08 18.73 17.38
C MET A 1 -16.20 17.44 18.16
N SER A 2 -16.84 16.41 17.60
CA SER A 2 -16.89 15.09 18.24
C SER A 2 -15.49 14.48 18.21
N ALA A 3 -15.11 13.69 19.22
CA ALA A 3 -13.83 13.00 19.20
C ALA A 3 -13.81 12.02 18.02
N PRO A 4 -12.74 11.99 17.21
CA PRO A 4 -12.62 11.08 16.09
C PRO A 4 -12.76 9.63 16.57
N ARG A 5 -13.57 8.83 15.87
CA ARG A 5 -13.88 7.45 16.29
C ARG A 5 -12.69 6.54 16.04
N ASP A 6 -12.55 5.47 16.82
CA ASP A 6 -11.40 4.55 16.77
C ASP A 6 -11.12 3.92 15.39
N TRP A 7 -12.10 3.93 14.47
CA TRP A 7 -11.95 3.41 13.10
C TRP A 7 -11.41 4.44 12.10
N GLU A 8 -11.22 5.70 12.50
CA GLU A 8 -10.68 6.77 11.64
C GLU A 8 -9.13 6.74 11.56
N PHE A 9 -8.46 6.04 12.48
CA PHE A 9 -6.99 6.01 12.53
C PHE A 9 -6.41 4.62 12.27
N ARG A 10 -5.33 4.58 11.49
CA ARG A 10 -4.55 3.34 11.23
C ARG A 10 -3.91 2.77 12.50
N PHE A 11 -3.49 3.65 13.42
CA PHE A 11 -2.98 3.31 14.76
C PHE A 11 -3.02 4.55 15.67
N ARG A 12 -2.78 4.37 16.96
CA ARG A 12 -2.86 5.34 18.04
C ARG A 12 -1.52 5.43 18.77
N CYS A 13 -1.30 6.54 19.48
CA CYS A 13 -0.13 6.70 20.36
C CYS A 13 -0.06 5.67 21.50
N ALA A 14 -1.16 4.96 21.78
CA ALA A 14 -1.21 3.86 22.73
C ALA A 14 -0.49 2.60 22.21
N GLU A 15 -0.43 2.41 20.89
CA GLU A 15 0.21 1.22 20.29
C GLU A 15 1.66 1.49 19.91
N LEU A 16 1.98 2.71 19.48
CA LEU A 16 3.35 3.16 19.29
C LEU A 16 3.51 4.60 19.80
N SER A 17 4.38 4.79 20.78
CA SER A 17 4.61 6.14 21.31
C SER A 17 5.30 7.03 20.28
N PHE A 18 5.10 8.34 20.38
CA PHE A 18 5.74 9.31 19.48
C PHE A 18 7.27 9.22 19.50
N VAL A 19 7.85 8.96 20.68
CA VAL A 19 9.30 8.83 20.89
C VAL A 19 9.87 7.62 20.15
N GLN A 20 9.08 6.56 19.99
CA GLN A 20 9.46 5.37 19.23
C GLN A 20 9.20 5.56 17.73
N ILE A 21 8.02 6.06 17.36
CA ILE A 21 7.60 6.07 15.96
C ILE A 21 8.41 7.01 15.09
N VAL A 22 8.82 8.17 15.60
CA VAL A 22 9.52 9.17 14.77
C VAL A 22 10.90 8.66 14.32
N PRO A 23 11.76 8.12 15.20
CA PRO A 23 13.01 7.50 14.77
C PRO A 23 12.82 6.32 13.81
N ASP A 24 11.86 5.42 14.08
CA ASP A 24 11.57 4.27 13.23
C ASP A 24 11.08 4.72 11.85
N TRP A 25 10.18 5.69 11.81
CA TRP A 25 9.69 6.31 10.58
C TRP A 25 10.81 6.95 9.76
N ILE A 26 11.72 7.69 10.40
CA ILE A 26 12.85 8.31 9.69
C ILE A 26 13.74 7.24 9.05
N ARG A 27 14.00 6.12 9.75
CA ARG A 27 14.79 5.00 9.21
C ARG A 27 14.08 4.36 8.00
N LEU A 28 12.80 4.03 8.14
CA LEU A 28 12.00 3.45 7.06
C LEU A 28 11.93 4.39 5.86
N ARG A 29 11.62 5.68 6.08
CA ARG A 29 11.56 6.69 5.02
C ARG A 29 12.89 6.86 4.30
N ARG A 30 14.03 6.75 4.98
CA ARG A 30 15.35 6.82 4.32
C ARG A 30 15.60 5.62 3.41
N ARG A 31 15.14 4.42 3.79
CA ARG A 31 15.28 3.20 2.97
C ARG A 31 14.38 3.20 1.74
N ALA A 32 13.18 3.77 1.85
CA ALA A 32 12.17 3.78 0.80
C ALA A 32 11.72 5.20 0.40
N ALA A 33 12.68 6.14 0.28
CA ALA A 33 12.39 7.56 0.13
C ALA A 33 11.54 7.86 -1.11
N ASP A 34 11.86 7.26 -2.25
CA ASP A 34 11.16 7.47 -3.51
C ASP A 34 9.71 6.97 -3.45
N ALA A 35 9.52 5.76 -2.91
CA ALA A 35 8.20 5.18 -2.69
C ALA A 35 7.36 6.05 -1.76
N CYS A 36 7.92 6.46 -0.61
CA CYS A 36 7.21 7.29 0.37
C CYS A 36 6.83 8.66 -0.22
N ASN A 37 7.73 9.33 -0.93
CA ASN A 37 7.45 10.64 -1.51
C ASN A 37 6.28 10.58 -2.50
N VAL A 38 6.27 9.59 -3.41
CA VAL A 38 5.17 9.41 -4.36
C VAL A 38 3.89 8.99 -3.63
N PHE A 39 3.96 8.04 -2.70
CA PHE A 39 2.78 7.53 -1.99
C PHE A 39 2.08 8.62 -1.17
N PHE A 40 2.82 9.41 -0.38
CA PHE A 40 2.20 10.50 0.36
C PHE A 40 1.79 11.66 -0.54
N GLY A 41 2.48 11.89 -1.65
CA GLY A 41 2.01 12.77 -2.71
C GLY A 41 0.63 12.37 -3.21
N LEU A 42 0.42 11.06 -3.47
CA LEU A 42 -0.89 10.52 -3.81
C LEU A 42 -1.91 10.68 -2.68
N GLN A 43 -1.53 10.68 -1.40
CA GLN A 43 -2.51 10.85 -0.32
C GLN A 43 -2.93 12.31 -0.14
N TYR A 44 -1.98 13.25 -0.25
CA TYR A 44 -2.22 14.68 0.03
C TYR A 44 -2.58 15.50 -1.22
N ALA A 45 -2.15 15.07 -2.41
CA ALA A 45 -2.36 15.75 -3.69
C ALA A 45 -2.75 14.72 -4.77
N ARG A 46 -3.94 14.12 -4.62
CA ARG A 46 -4.47 13.07 -5.49
C ARG A 46 -4.64 13.53 -6.94
N PRO A 47 -4.04 12.85 -7.93
CA PRO A 47 -4.43 13.00 -9.32
C PRO A 47 -5.91 12.67 -9.53
N THR A 48 -6.57 13.42 -10.40
CA THR A 48 -8.00 13.24 -10.68
C THR A 48 -8.30 11.95 -11.46
N TYR A 49 -7.40 11.53 -12.35
CA TYR A 49 -7.57 10.33 -13.20
C TYR A 49 -7.21 9.04 -12.47
N ALA A 50 -8.07 8.01 -12.58
CA ALA A 50 -7.91 6.73 -11.90
C ALA A 50 -6.71 5.95 -12.44
N GLU A 51 -6.49 6.01 -13.74
CA GLU A 51 -5.38 5.41 -14.48
C GLU A 51 -4.04 5.95 -13.97
N ALA A 52 -3.96 7.28 -13.80
CA ALA A 52 -2.77 7.94 -13.26
C ALA A 52 -2.49 7.52 -11.82
N ARG A 53 -3.54 7.41 -10.99
CA ARG A 53 -3.40 6.90 -9.61
C ARG A 53 -2.91 5.45 -9.60
N LEU A 54 -3.50 4.58 -10.42
CA LEU A 54 -3.12 3.17 -10.51
C LEU A 54 -1.66 3.01 -10.97
N LEU A 55 -1.25 3.77 -11.99
CA LEU A 55 0.13 3.74 -12.47
C LEU A 55 1.12 4.21 -11.39
N LEU A 56 0.81 5.30 -10.69
CA LEU A 56 1.67 5.83 -9.63
C LEU A 56 1.74 4.88 -8.43
N VAL A 57 0.63 4.27 -8.00
CA VAL A 57 0.66 3.30 -6.89
C VAL A 57 1.40 2.02 -7.29
N ALA A 58 1.33 1.60 -8.56
CA ALA A 58 2.11 0.48 -9.09
C ALA A 58 3.63 0.77 -9.03
N ILE A 59 4.03 2.02 -9.33
CA ILE A 59 5.41 2.50 -9.22
C ILE A 59 5.84 2.54 -7.74
N VAL A 60 4.98 3.02 -6.84
CA VAL A 60 5.25 3.01 -5.39
C VAL A 60 5.51 1.58 -4.91
N ALA A 61 4.68 0.61 -5.30
CA ALA A 61 4.87 -0.79 -4.91
C ALA A 61 6.24 -1.32 -5.39
N GLU A 62 6.65 -1.00 -6.62
CA GLU A 62 7.98 -1.38 -7.12
C GLU A 62 9.11 -0.76 -6.29
N ALA A 63 9.07 0.56 -6.13
CA ALA A 63 10.09 1.31 -5.41
C ALA A 63 10.18 0.88 -3.93
N LEU A 64 9.04 0.57 -3.31
CA LEU A 64 8.99 0.09 -1.93
C LEU A 64 9.62 -1.29 -1.82
N SER A 65 9.29 -2.21 -2.72
CA SER A 65 9.90 -3.55 -2.73
C SER A 65 11.42 -3.47 -2.84
N VAL A 66 11.95 -2.60 -3.72
CA VAL A 66 13.39 -2.36 -3.86
C VAL A 66 13.98 -1.75 -2.58
N GLY A 67 13.36 -0.69 -2.03
CA GLY A 67 13.85 -0.03 -0.81
C GLY A 67 13.88 -0.92 0.44
N LEU A 68 13.02 -1.95 0.49
CA LEU A 68 12.98 -2.93 1.58
C LEU A 68 13.98 -4.10 1.40
N GLY A 69 14.80 -4.09 0.34
CA GLY A 69 15.82 -5.11 0.10
C GLY A 69 15.40 -6.18 -0.90
N GLY A 70 14.39 -5.92 -1.73
CA GLY A 70 14.05 -6.77 -2.86
C GLY A 70 15.23 -6.86 -3.83
N THR A 71 15.53 -8.07 -4.31
CA THR A 71 16.64 -8.30 -5.24
C THR A 71 16.37 -7.74 -6.64
N ASP A 72 17.39 -7.13 -7.21
CA ASP A 72 17.42 -6.73 -8.62
C ASP A 72 17.23 -7.96 -9.54
N GLY A 73 16.56 -7.78 -10.67
CA GLY A 73 16.28 -8.88 -11.62
C GLY A 73 15.11 -9.81 -11.25
N VAL A 74 14.50 -9.66 -10.07
CA VAL A 74 13.26 -10.35 -9.73
C VAL A 74 12.07 -9.78 -10.53
N SER A 75 11.12 -10.63 -10.94
CA SER A 75 9.95 -10.18 -11.69
C SER A 75 9.05 -9.28 -10.84
N TYR A 76 8.34 -8.35 -11.48
CA TYR A 76 7.40 -7.44 -10.80
C TYR A 76 6.38 -8.20 -9.94
N ARG A 77 5.84 -9.32 -10.46
CA ARG A 77 4.87 -10.15 -9.72
C ARG A 77 5.46 -10.76 -8.46
N MET A 78 6.73 -11.17 -8.50
CA MET A 78 7.41 -11.70 -7.33
C MET A 78 7.71 -10.60 -6.29
N ARG A 79 8.01 -9.37 -6.72
CA ARG A 79 8.10 -8.21 -5.83
C ARG A 79 6.79 -7.96 -5.08
N LEU A 80 5.66 -7.98 -5.82
CA LEU A 80 4.33 -7.79 -5.23
C LEU A 80 3.98 -8.88 -4.20
N ARG A 81 4.26 -10.15 -4.52
CA ARG A 81 4.10 -11.26 -3.54
C ARG A 81 4.97 -11.05 -2.31
N GLY A 82 6.23 -10.63 -2.51
CA GLY A 82 7.15 -10.31 -1.44
C GLY A 82 6.60 -9.22 -0.52
N LEU A 83 6.04 -8.16 -1.08
CA LEU A 83 5.36 -7.12 -0.30
C LEU A 83 4.16 -7.66 0.49
N ALA A 84 3.30 -8.47 -0.15
CA ALA A 84 2.13 -9.05 0.53
C ALA A 84 2.51 -10.04 1.65
N ALA A 85 3.73 -10.58 1.64
CA ALA A 85 4.23 -11.48 2.69
C ALA A 85 4.75 -10.74 3.94
N ILE A 86 4.98 -9.42 3.88
CA ILE A 86 5.53 -8.65 5.02
C ILE A 86 4.49 -8.47 6.14
N PRO A 87 3.24 -8.04 5.86
CA PRO A 87 2.26 -7.78 6.92
C PRO A 87 1.63 -9.06 7.48
N ASP A 88 0.80 -8.89 8.52
CA ASP A 88 -0.06 -9.96 9.00
C ASP A 88 -0.94 -10.52 7.87
N GLN A 89 -0.90 -11.85 7.71
CA GLN A 89 -1.52 -12.50 6.55
C GLN A 89 -3.04 -12.46 6.56
N GLN A 90 -3.66 -12.35 7.75
CA GLN A 90 -5.11 -12.14 7.84
C GLN A 90 -5.49 -10.71 7.43
N ALA A 91 -4.69 -9.72 7.83
CA ALA A 91 -4.86 -8.33 7.37
C ALA A 91 -4.72 -8.21 5.85
N ILE A 92 -3.83 -9.00 5.23
CA ILE A 92 -3.67 -9.05 3.77
C ILE A 92 -4.87 -9.71 3.10
N ALA A 93 -5.33 -10.86 3.60
CA ALA A 93 -6.50 -11.55 3.06
C ALA A 93 -7.77 -10.67 3.10
N ASP A 94 -7.84 -9.72 4.04
CA ASP A 94 -8.92 -8.75 4.15
C ASP A 94 -8.95 -7.74 3.00
N VAL A 95 -7.79 -7.28 2.51
CA VAL A 95 -7.70 -6.23 1.47
C VAL A 95 -7.43 -6.80 0.08
N VAL A 96 -6.76 -7.96 0.01
CA VAL A 96 -6.44 -8.70 -1.21
C VAL A 96 -6.65 -10.19 -0.93
N PRO A 97 -7.87 -10.73 -1.17
CA PRO A 97 -8.17 -12.13 -0.90
C PRO A 97 -7.37 -13.13 -1.77
N ASP A 98 -6.97 -12.71 -2.96
CA ASP A 98 -6.14 -13.49 -3.89
C ASP A 98 -4.92 -12.67 -4.32
N ILE A 99 -3.78 -12.94 -3.69
CA ILE A 99 -2.49 -12.28 -3.94
C ILE A 99 -2.02 -12.54 -5.37
N GLU A 100 -2.28 -13.72 -5.92
CA GLU A 100 -1.83 -14.09 -7.27
C GLU A 100 -2.61 -13.36 -8.34
N ALA A 101 -3.93 -13.25 -8.16
CA ALA A 101 -4.78 -12.45 -9.01
C ALA A 101 -4.43 -10.96 -8.92
N TRP A 102 -4.30 -10.41 -7.72
CA TRP A 102 -3.88 -9.01 -7.55
C TRP A 102 -2.53 -8.72 -8.21
N ALA A 103 -1.51 -9.56 -8.00
CA ALA A 103 -0.21 -9.36 -8.60
C ALA A 103 -0.24 -9.49 -10.14
N ARG A 104 -1.08 -10.37 -10.68
CA ARG A 104 -1.32 -10.49 -12.13
C ARG A 104 -1.94 -9.23 -12.70
N ASP A 105 -2.98 -8.76 -12.06
CA ASP A 105 -3.84 -7.71 -12.58
C ASP A 105 -3.13 -6.36 -12.49
N LEU A 106 -2.41 -6.10 -11.38
CA LEU A 106 -1.55 -4.92 -11.25
C LEU A 106 -0.42 -4.91 -12.29
N HIS A 107 0.23 -6.06 -12.53
CA HIS A 107 1.25 -6.17 -13.57
C HIS A 107 0.67 -5.88 -14.98
N ARG A 108 -0.50 -6.46 -15.29
CA ARG A 108 -1.18 -6.24 -16.57
C ARG A 108 -1.57 -4.77 -16.73
N ALA A 109 -2.27 -4.20 -15.76
CA ALA A 109 -2.75 -2.82 -15.81
C ALA A 109 -1.58 -1.83 -15.93
N ARG A 110 -0.50 -2.01 -15.16
CA ARG A 110 0.72 -1.20 -15.28
C ARG A 110 1.27 -1.22 -16.71
N ASN A 111 1.37 -2.40 -17.33
CA ASN A 111 1.92 -2.53 -18.68
C ASN A 111 0.95 -1.97 -19.74
N THR A 112 -0.36 -2.20 -19.62
CA THR A 112 -1.35 -1.66 -20.55
C THR A 112 -1.39 -0.13 -20.51
N LEU A 113 -1.42 0.46 -19.30
CA LEU A 113 -1.43 1.91 -19.11
C LEU A 113 -0.13 2.57 -19.59
N ALA A 114 1.02 1.90 -19.42
CA ALA A 114 2.29 2.39 -19.90
C ALA A 114 2.41 2.39 -21.44
N HIS A 115 1.61 1.56 -22.14
CA HIS A 115 1.76 1.36 -23.58
C HIS A 115 0.59 1.85 -24.43
N THR A 116 -0.63 1.95 -23.90
CA THR A 116 -1.83 2.04 -24.76
C THR A 116 -2.82 3.14 -24.39
N GLY A 117 -2.79 3.70 -23.19
CA GLY A 117 -3.71 4.78 -22.78
C GLY A 117 -5.21 4.48 -22.92
N ASN A 118 -5.58 3.23 -23.21
CA ASN A 118 -6.94 2.75 -23.41
C ASN A 118 -7.10 1.45 -22.61
N ASP A 119 -8.08 1.42 -21.71
CA ASP A 119 -8.25 0.35 -20.73
C ASP A 119 -9.37 -0.62 -21.18
N ASP A 120 -8.96 -1.76 -21.75
CA ASP A 120 -9.83 -2.95 -21.90
C ASP A 120 -9.68 -3.89 -20.67
N ALA A 121 -9.23 -3.38 -19.52
CA ALA A 121 -9.05 -4.19 -18.32
C ALA A 121 -10.41 -4.52 -17.66
N GLU A 122 -10.78 -5.80 -17.68
CA GLU A 122 -11.96 -6.44 -17.06
C GLU A 122 -12.17 -6.17 -15.56
N ARG A 123 -11.28 -5.46 -14.86
CA ARG A 123 -11.36 -5.20 -13.41
C ARG A 123 -11.34 -3.71 -13.14
N ASP A 124 -12.13 -3.27 -12.16
CA ASP A 124 -12.23 -1.86 -11.79
C ASP A 124 -10.84 -1.32 -11.35
N ILE A 125 -10.28 -0.42 -12.15
CA ILE A 125 -9.01 0.30 -11.92
C ILE A 125 -8.99 0.90 -10.51
N PHE A 126 -10.15 1.38 -10.05
CA PHE A 126 -10.30 1.98 -8.74
C PHE A 126 -10.16 0.95 -7.62
N GLU A 127 -10.78 -0.22 -7.75
CA GLU A 127 -10.63 -1.31 -6.78
C GLU A 127 -9.18 -1.77 -6.68
N LEU A 128 -8.52 -1.92 -7.84
CA LEU A 128 -7.13 -2.35 -7.90
C LEU A 128 -6.17 -1.31 -7.30
N GLU A 129 -6.43 -0.02 -7.51
CA GLU A 129 -5.69 1.08 -6.88
C GLU A 129 -5.89 1.09 -5.37
N CYS A 130 -7.14 1.02 -4.90
CA CYS A 130 -7.47 1.00 -3.47
C CYS A 130 -6.84 -0.20 -2.76
N ALA A 131 -6.92 -1.39 -3.36
CA ALA A 131 -6.32 -2.60 -2.82
C ALA A 131 -4.79 -2.48 -2.72
N THR A 132 -4.15 -1.93 -3.76
CA THR A 132 -2.70 -1.73 -3.78
C THR A 132 -2.25 -0.69 -2.74
N SER A 133 -2.97 0.43 -2.63
CA SER A 133 -2.75 1.46 -1.60
C SER A 133 -2.89 0.90 -0.19
N SER A 134 -3.82 -0.04 0.00
CA SER A 134 -4.02 -0.75 1.28
C SER A 134 -2.87 -1.68 1.61
N VAL A 135 -2.40 -2.48 0.64
CA VAL A 135 -1.22 -3.35 0.81
C VAL A 135 0.01 -2.51 1.17
N ILE A 136 0.26 -1.40 0.48
CA ILE A 136 1.39 -0.50 0.79
C ILE A 136 1.27 0.04 2.22
N SER A 137 0.06 0.46 2.63
CA SER A 137 -0.17 0.95 3.99
C SER A 137 0.12 -0.13 5.04
N LEU A 138 -0.31 -1.38 4.80
CA LEU A 138 -0.01 -2.52 5.67
C LEU A 138 1.48 -2.84 5.74
N VAL A 139 2.20 -2.77 4.62
CA VAL A 139 3.67 -2.95 4.59
C VAL A 139 4.35 -1.89 5.44
N LEU A 140 3.96 -0.62 5.31
CA LEU A 140 4.53 0.46 6.13
C LEU A 140 4.22 0.25 7.62
N MET A 141 3.01 -0.21 7.96
CA MET A 141 2.65 -0.54 9.34
C MET A 141 3.50 -1.70 9.89
N ALA A 142 3.70 -2.75 9.10
CA ALA A 142 4.50 -3.90 9.50
C ALA A 142 5.98 -3.54 9.69
N GLU A 143 6.57 -2.75 8.77
CA GLU A 143 7.95 -2.25 8.90
C GLU A 143 8.13 -1.27 10.07
N LEU A 144 7.06 -0.60 10.51
CA LEU A 144 7.03 0.21 11.73
C LEU A 144 6.85 -0.62 13.01
N GLY A 145 6.75 -1.94 12.91
CA GLY A 145 6.60 -2.85 14.05
C GLY A 145 5.19 -2.85 14.64
N MET A 146 4.17 -2.48 13.87
CA MET A 146 2.79 -2.49 14.37
C MET A 146 2.34 -3.91 14.72
N PRO A 147 1.72 -4.12 15.90
CA PRO A 147 1.17 -5.41 16.28
C PRO A 147 0.14 -5.94 15.27
N ALA A 148 0.05 -7.27 15.17
CA ALA A 148 -0.81 -7.93 14.18
C ALA A 148 -2.30 -7.59 14.34
N ASP A 149 -2.79 -7.41 15.57
CA ASP A 149 -4.16 -6.98 15.87
C ASP A 149 -4.44 -5.55 15.39
N VAL A 150 -3.45 -4.66 15.46
CA VAL A 150 -3.54 -3.29 14.93
C VAL A 150 -3.61 -3.31 13.40
N GLN A 151 -2.76 -4.13 12.76
CA GLN A 151 -2.79 -4.31 11.31
C GLN A 151 -4.14 -4.85 10.84
N ARG A 152 -4.67 -5.90 11.48
CA ARG A 152 -5.98 -6.48 11.16
C ARG A 152 -7.12 -5.48 11.37
N ARG A 153 -7.09 -4.72 12.48
CA ARG A 153 -8.09 -3.66 12.72
C ARG A 153 -8.08 -2.66 11.57
N ALA A 154 -6.91 -2.12 11.22
CA ALA A 154 -6.79 -1.16 10.14
C ALA A 154 -7.27 -1.72 8.79
N ALA A 155 -6.90 -2.96 8.47
CA ALA A 155 -7.37 -3.65 7.27
C ALA A 155 -8.90 -3.78 7.22
N SER A 156 -9.53 -4.11 8.34
CA SER A 156 -10.99 -4.28 8.42
C SER A 156 -11.80 -2.98 8.47
N THR A 157 -11.17 -1.83 8.81
CA THR A 157 -11.88 -0.56 9.00
C THR A 157 -11.46 0.52 8.01
N VAL A 158 -10.23 1.03 8.12
CA VAL A 158 -9.79 2.30 7.52
C VAL A 158 -9.07 2.11 6.18
N LEU A 159 -8.72 0.88 5.82
CA LEU A 159 -8.05 0.57 4.55
C LEU A 159 -9.03 0.08 3.47
N LYS A 160 -10.15 -0.56 3.85
CA LYS A 160 -11.18 -1.02 2.89
C LYS A 160 -12.01 0.12 2.28
N THR A 161 -12.08 1.27 2.94
CA THR A 161 -12.88 2.41 2.49
C THR A 161 -12.04 3.44 1.74
N PRO A 162 -12.47 3.90 0.55
CA PRO A 162 -11.75 4.94 -0.18
C PRO A 162 -11.79 6.34 0.50
N TRP A 163 -12.59 6.49 1.58
CA TRP A 163 -12.97 7.78 2.18
C TRP A 163 -13.02 7.79 3.72
N SER A 164 -12.27 6.93 4.40
CA SER A 164 -12.06 7.07 5.85
C SER A 164 -10.94 8.06 6.15
#